data_AF-A0A9D5SWP0-F1
#
_entry.id   AF-A0A9D5SWP0-F1
#
_cell.length_a   1.000
_cell.length_b   1.000
_cell.length_c   1.000
_cell.angle_alpha   90.00
_cell.angle_beta   90.00
_cell.angle_gamma   90.00
#
_symmetry.space_group_name_H-M   'P 1'
#
loop_
_entity.id
_entity.type
_entity.pdbx_description
1 polymer ?
#
loop_
_entity_poly.entity_id
_entity_poly.type
_entity_poly.pdbx_seq_one_letter_code
_entity_poly.pdbx_strand_id
1 'polypeptide(L)'
;MKYCVENDLSLFEFHDSILSFVSFDGRDLVVCAEHMNIHKDTPHNTYAYDMEITSAQITFSNLSSVTYKPVSVSETGADGQRVVFSGQEAMEHIVEELKYSLTVHHFKKQGNSGYSLCGCGIEPYFTIDFDANSVTVCWDEYIRKAWYERRRQYRHNVVLRTPKGDETVKLTIDCHEEVGSCGGSLDRPLSVNVGCTYGGREYWGHGRDYLWTDAFADLQKKLPQGVVLTCCLTCRHGNLCPVGSIINEVFCTKDVAVTKKSDLFFYTEDEGERAARTRQYCCLCEDYQPQADGFFTYSDYLPYLKKG
;
A
#
# COMPACT_ATOMS: atom_id res chain seq x y z
N MET A 1 11.26 -11.01 25.04
CA MET A 1 9.91 -11.38 24.56
C MET A 1 8.84 -10.76 25.45
N LYS A 2 8.45 -9.53 25.13
CA LYS A 2 7.42 -8.72 25.78
C LYS A 2 6.01 -9.18 25.42
N TYR A 3 5.82 -9.61 24.18
CA TYR A 3 4.56 -10.14 23.68
C TYR A 3 4.74 -11.59 23.28
N CYS A 4 3.71 -12.40 23.51
CA CYS A 4 3.69 -13.74 22.98
C CYS A 4 2.26 -14.24 22.77
N VAL A 5 2.04 -14.92 21.64
CA VAL A 5 0.77 -15.51 21.21
C VAL A 5 0.96 -17.00 20.98
N GLU A 6 -0.02 -17.79 21.40
CA GLU A 6 -0.02 -19.23 21.21
C GLU A 6 -1.21 -19.66 20.33
N ASN A 7 -0.93 -20.50 19.32
CA ASN A 7 -1.90 -21.20 18.46
C ASN A 7 -2.86 -20.32 17.63
N ASP A 8 -2.58 -19.03 17.53
CA ASP A 8 -3.36 -18.08 16.74
C ASP A 8 -2.49 -17.31 15.74
N LEU A 9 -2.19 -17.97 14.61
CA LEU A 9 -1.46 -17.36 13.50
C LEU A 9 -2.33 -16.39 12.69
N SER A 10 -3.66 -16.38 12.90
CA SER A 10 -4.57 -15.51 12.15
C SER A 10 -4.41 -14.02 12.52
N LEU A 11 -3.67 -13.74 13.59
CA LEU A 11 -3.33 -12.40 14.03
C LEU A 11 -2.22 -11.75 13.18
N PHE A 12 -1.55 -12.52 12.32
CA PHE A 12 -0.37 -12.09 11.57
C PHE A 12 -0.55 -12.23 10.06
N GLU A 13 0.10 -11.32 9.32
CA GLU A 13 0.34 -11.42 7.89
C GLU A 13 1.81 -11.79 7.65
N PHE A 14 2.00 -12.89 6.93
CA PHE A 14 3.30 -13.50 6.64
C PHE A 14 3.78 -13.23 5.21
N HIS A 15 2.94 -12.66 4.34
CA HIS A 15 3.35 -12.32 2.97
C HIS A 15 4.55 -11.38 2.99
N ASP A 16 5.62 -11.81 2.30
CA ASP A 16 6.95 -11.19 2.25
C ASP A 16 7.77 -11.24 3.55
N SER A 17 7.32 -12.01 4.56
CA SER A 17 8.14 -12.28 5.74
C SER A 17 9.34 -13.16 5.40
N ILE A 18 10.45 -12.94 6.08
CA ILE A 18 11.67 -13.74 5.94
C ILE A 18 11.79 -14.64 7.16
N LEU A 19 11.85 -15.95 6.95
CA LEU A 19 12.09 -16.93 8.00
C LEU A 19 13.52 -17.45 7.93
N SER A 20 14.24 -17.38 9.04
CA SER A 20 15.60 -17.87 9.19
C SER A 20 15.72 -18.91 10.31
N PHE A 21 16.62 -19.87 10.11
CA PHE A 21 16.83 -20.98 11.04
C PHE A 21 17.42 -20.49 12.38
N VAL A 22 16.83 -20.94 13.49
CA VAL A 22 17.42 -20.75 14.83
C VAL A 22 17.88 -22.10 15.40
N SER A 23 16.97 -23.07 15.51
CA SER A 23 17.30 -24.41 16.03
C SER A 23 16.26 -25.46 15.64
N PHE A 24 16.68 -26.72 15.58
CA PHE A 24 15.80 -27.89 15.47
C PHE A 24 16.39 -29.05 16.27
N ASP A 25 15.61 -29.64 17.18
CA ASP A 25 16.06 -30.74 18.06
C ASP A 25 15.51 -32.12 17.67
N GLY A 26 14.83 -32.20 16.52
CA GLY A 26 14.13 -33.39 16.04
C GLY A 26 12.62 -33.36 16.30
N ARG A 27 12.12 -32.45 17.14
CA ARG A 27 10.68 -32.26 17.38
C ARG A 27 10.26 -30.80 17.30
N ASP A 28 11.05 -29.91 17.87
CA ASP A 28 10.72 -28.50 17.98
C ASP A 28 11.59 -27.69 17.01
N LEU A 29 10.94 -26.97 16.10
CA LEU A 29 11.59 -26.06 15.16
C LEU A 29 11.41 -24.62 15.64
N VAL A 30 12.52 -23.92 15.79
CA VAL A 30 12.55 -22.50 16.13
C VAL A 30 13.10 -21.73 14.94
N VAL A 31 12.37 -20.70 14.53
CA VAL A 31 12.77 -19.77 13.47
C VAL A 31 12.68 -18.33 13.95
N CYS A 32 13.47 -17.47 13.33
CA CYS A 32 13.35 -16.02 13.43
C CYS A 32 12.59 -15.51 12.21
N ALA A 33 11.58 -14.67 12.43
CA ALA A 33 10.75 -14.06 11.41
C ALA A 33 10.97 -12.55 11.38
N GLU A 34 11.34 -12.04 10.22
CA GLU A 34 11.46 -10.60 9.92
C GLU A 34 10.38 -10.19 8.91
N HIS A 35 10.04 -8.90 8.86
CA HIS A 35 9.00 -8.33 7.98
C HIS A 35 7.58 -8.90 8.16
N MET A 36 7.36 -9.65 9.24
CA MET A 36 6.04 -10.14 9.64
C MET A 36 5.20 -9.00 10.21
N ASN A 37 3.92 -8.96 9.86
CA ASN A 37 3.00 -7.90 10.30
C ASN A 37 1.96 -8.47 11.26
N ILE A 38 1.52 -7.66 12.23
CA ILE A 38 0.40 -7.96 13.13
C ILE A 38 -0.80 -7.08 12.79
N HIS A 39 -1.99 -7.66 12.79
CA HIS A 39 -3.21 -6.92 12.50
C HIS A 39 -3.57 -5.92 13.62
N LYS A 40 -4.19 -4.80 13.25
CA LYS A 40 -4.64 -3.74 14.19
C LYS A 40 -5.75 -4.18 15.14
N ASP A 41 -6.56 -5.15 14.74
CA ASP A 41 -7.70 -5.64 15.51
C ASP A 41 -7.27 -6.69 16.56
N THR A 42 -5.96 -6.85 16.78
CA THR A 42 -5.40 -7.83 17.72
C THR A 42 -5.18 -7.19 19.10
N PRO A 43 -5.44 -7.90 20.23
CA PRO A 43 -5.27 -7.33 21.57
C PRO A 43 -3.85 -6.84 21.89
N HIS A 44 -2.85 -7.34 21.18
CA HIS A 44 -1.45 -6.98 21.40
C HIS A 44 -1.02 -5.74 20.60
N ASN A 45 -1.70 -5.42 19.50
CA ASN A 45 -1.40 -4.23 18.70
C ASN A 45 -2.25 -3.04 19.18
N THR A 46 -1.64 -2.10 19.90
CA THR A 46 -2.33 -0.90 20.41
C THR A 46 -2.40 0.25 19.39
N TYR A 47 -1.92 0.05 18.16
CA TYR A 47 -1.92 1.06 17.10
C TYR A 47 -3.18 0.98 16.24
N ALA A 48 -3.56 2.08 15.61
CA ALA A 48 -4.73 2.16 14.71
C ALA A 48 -4.50 1.50 13.33
N TYR A 49 -3.34 0.88 13.10
CA TYR A 49 -2.91 0.31 11.82
C TYR A 49 -2.28 -1.05 12.05
N ASP A 50 -2.26 -1.89 11.02
CA ASP A 50 -1.41 -3.08 11.02
C ASP A 50 0.05 -2.65 11.13
N MET A 51 0.82 -3.36 11.95
CA MET A 51 2.20 -2.99 12.30
C MET A 51 3.17 -4.07 11.89
N GLU A 52 4.28 -3.68 11.30
CA GLU A 52 5.44 -4.54 11.08
C GLU A 52 6.16 -4.76 12.42
N ILE A 53 6.43 -6.01 12.76
CA ILE A 53 7.21 -6.41 13.94
C ILE A 53 8.70 -6.35 13.57
N THR A 54 9.54 -5.84 14.47
CA THR A 54 11.00 -5.73 14.22
C THR A 54 11.61 -7.10 13.92
N SER A 55 11.31 -8.08 14.78
CA SER A 55 11.65 -9.49 14.63
C SER A 55 10.79 -10.30 15.60
N ALA A 56 10.38 -11.50 15.20
CA ALA A 56 9.66 -12.45 16.04
C ALA A 56 10.35 -13.81 16.06
N GLN A 57 10.31 -14.48 17.19
CA GLN A 57 10.68 -15.89 17.29
C GLN A 57 9.41 -16.74 17.17
N ILE A 58 9.41 -17.68 16.23
CA ILE A 58 8.32 -18.64 16.06
C ILE A 58 8.83 -20.02 16.44
N THR A 59 8.10 -20.69 17.34
CA THR A 59 8.39 -22.05 17.78
C THR A 59 7.25 -22.96 17.37
N PHE A 60 7.56 -23.95 16.53
CA PHE A 60 6.66 -25.05 16.16
C PHE A 60 7.00 -26.27 16.99
N SER A 61 6.16 -26.62 17.96
CA SER A 61 6.43 -27.71 18.89
C SER A 61 5.84 -29.04 18.42
N ASN A 62 6.63 -30.11 18.57
CA ASN A 62 6.30 -31.48 18.17
C ASN A 62 5.77 -31.57 16.73
N LEU A 63 6.61 -31.16 15.78
CA LEU A 63 6.33 -31.30 14.36
C LEU A 63 6.08 -32.75 13.96
N SER A 64 5.09 -32.94 13.08
CA SER A 64 4.76 -34.23 12.50
C SER A 64 4.17 -34.06 11.09
N SER A 65 3.96 -35.16 10.37
CA SER A 65 3.37 -35.15 9.01
C SER A 65 4.07 -34.20 8.01
N VAL A 66 5.36 -33.95 8.19
CA VAL A 66 6.10 -32.95 7.42
C VAL A 66 6.29 -33.40 5.98
N THR A 67 5.98 -32.53 5.03
CA THR A 67 6.24 -32.71 3.60
C THR A 67 6.86 -31.47 2.99
N TYR A 68 7.74 -31.68 2.00
CA TYR A 68 8.39 -30.63 1.22
C TYR A 68 8.19 -30.90 -0.27
N LYS A 69 7.70 -29.90 -1.01
CA LYS A 69 7.34 -30.00 -2.42
C LYS A 69 7.98 -28.85 -3.20
N PRO A 70 9.17 -29.04 -3.80
CA PRO A 70 9.74 -28.04 -4.70
C PRO A 70 8.95 -28.01 -6.00
N VAL A 71 8.78 -26.82 -6.59
CA VAL A 71 8.30 -26.66 -7.96
C VAL A 71 9.53 -26.41 -8.82
N SER A 72 10.25 -27.48 -9.14
CA SER A 72 11.25 -27.40 -10.18
C SER A 72 10.56 -27.16 -11.53
N VAL A 73 11.06 -26.20 -12.30
CA VAL A 73 10.62 -25.97 -13.68
C VAL A 73 11.12 -27.09 -14.61
N SER A 74 11.94 -28.02 -14.09
CA SER A 74 12.73 -28.94 -14.91
C SER A 74 12.92 -30.37 -14.40
N GLU A 75 12.30 -30.81 -13.30
CA GLU A 75 12.38 -32.23 -12.90
C GLU A 75 11.02 -32.90 -12.92
N THR A 76 10.53 -33.15 -14.13
CA THR A 76 9.72 -34.35 -14.35
C THR A 76 10.57 -35.55 -13.96
N GLY A 77 10.16 -36.30 -12.93
CA GLY A 77 10.64 -37.67 -12.75
C GLY A 77 10.43 -38.47 -14.05
N ALA A 78 11.01 -39.67 -14.15
CA ALA A 78 10.90 -40.53 -15.34
C ALA A 78 9.44 -40.73 -15.83
N ASP A 79 8.46 -40.51 -14.95
CA ASP A 79 7.01 -40.64 -15.19
C ASP A 79 6.22 -39.31 -15.14
N GLY A 80 6.87 -38.14 -15.08
CA GLY A 80 6.21 -36.83 -15.04
C GLY A 80 5.54 -36.45 -13.70
N GLN A 81 5.81 -37.19 -12.62
CA GLN A 81 5.33 -36.86 -11.27
C GLN A 81 6.20 -35.84 -10.56
N ARG A 82 5.56 -34.91 -9.83
CA ARG A 82 6.22 -33.93 -8.95
C ARG A 82 6.87 -34.66 -7.77
N VAL A 83 8.13 -34.36 -7.47
CA VAL A 83 8.85 -34.91 -6.31
C VAL A 83 8.23 -34.36 -5.03
N VAL A 84 7.87 -35.25 -4.10
CA VAL A 84 7.35 -34.92 -2.78
C VAL A 84 8.18 -35.64 -1.75
N PHE A 85 8.92 -34.88 -0.95
CA PHE A 85 9.68 -35.42 0.18
C PHE A 85 8.79 -35.48 1.42
N SER A 86 9.07 -36.43 2.32
CA SER A 86 8.29 -36.62 3.54
C SER A 86 9.16 -37.02 4.74
N GLY A 87 8.69 -36.71 5.95
CA GLY A 87 9.37 -37.09 7.18
C GLY A 87 10.73 -36.42 7.32
N GLN A 88 11.77 -37.20 7.64
CA GLN A 88 13.12 -36.69 7.90
C GLN A 88 13.71 -35.98 6.68
N GLU A 89 13.57 -36.55 5.49
CA GLU A 89 14.09 -35.97 4.25
C GLU A 89 13.45 -34.60 3.95
N ALA A 90 12.14 -34.47 4.17
CA ALA A 90 11.48 -33.16 4.07
C ALA A 90 12.05 -32.15 5.07
N MET A 91 12.29 -32.57 6.31
CA MET A 91 12.89 -31.68 7.32
C MET A 91 14.31 -31.24 6.96
N GLU A 92 15.11 -32.11 6.34
CA GLU A 92 16.46 -31.75 5.88
C GLU A 92 16.41 -30.62 4.85
N HIS A 93 15.52 -30.72 3.85
CA HIS A 93 15.29 -29.64 2.88
C HIS A 93 14.78 -28.35 3.53
N ILE A 94 13.82 -28.44 4.45
CA ILE A 94 13.25 -27.26 5.14
C ILE A 94 14.32 -26.54 5.97
N VAL A 95 15.15 -27.30 6.70
CA VAL A 95 16.24 -26.73 7.49
C VAL A 95 17.30 -26.09 6.58
N GLU A 96 17.57 -26.67 5.42
CA GLU A 96 18.47 -26.08 4.43
C GLU A 96 17.94 -24.75 3.92
N GLU A 97 16.67 -24.68 3.47
CA GLU A 97 16.01 -23.44 3.07
C GLU A 97 16.09 -22.36 4.17
N LEU A 98 15.74 -22.72 5.41
CA LEU A 98 15.76 -21.79 6.54
C LEU A 98 17.18 -21.29 6.88
N LYS A 99 18.23 -22.10 6.67
CA LYS A 99 19.62 -21.66 6.91
C LYS A 99 20.06 -20.57 5.94
N TYR A 100 19.51 -20.56 4.72
CA TYR A 100 19.73 -19.51 3.73
C TYR A 100 18.69 -18.39 3.80
N SER A 101 17.75 -18.50 4.74
CA SER A 101 16.55 -17.68 4.86
C SER A 101 15.60 -17.85 3.67
N LEU A 102 14.34 -18.16 3.97
CA LEU A 102 13.30 -18.25 2.96
C LEU A 102 12.36 -17.06 3.04
N THR A 103 11.82 -16.65 1.90
CA THR A 103 10.74 -15.67 1.81
C THR A 103 9.40 -16.38 1.76
N VAL A 104 8.48 -15.98 2.63
CA VAL A 104 7.13 -16.53 2.69
C VAL A 104 6.22 -15.76 1.74
N HIS A 105 5.51 -16.48 0.89
CA HIS A 105 4.44 -15.91 0.07
C HIS A 105 3.08 -16.07 0.72
N HIS A 106 2.87 -17.18 1.43
CA HIS A 106 1.62 -17.44 2.11
C HIS A 106 1.82 -18.48 3.20
N PHE A 107 1.24 -18.24 4.37
CA PHE A 107 1.26 -19.17 5.48
C PHE A 107 -0.13 -19.25 6.11
N LYS A 108 -0.70 -20.45 6.19
CA LYS A 108 -2.03 -20.66 6.74
C LYS A 108 -2.11 -21.91 7.61
N LYS A 109 -3.03 -21.85 8.57
CA LYS A 109 -3.51 -23.03 9.30
C LYS A 109 -4.48 -23.82 8.42
N GLN A 110 -4.29 -25.13 8.35
CA GLN A 110 -5.16 -26.09 7.70
C GLN A 110 -5.81 -27.00 8.75
N GLY A 111 -7.09 -26.77 9.06
CA GLY A 111 -7.79 -27.56 10.08
C GLY A 111 -7.30 -27.28 11.50
N ASN A 112 -7.28 -28.31 12.35
CA ASN A 112 -6.99 -28.13 13.78
C ASN A 112 -5.50 -28.03 14.12
N SER A 113 -4.66 -28.87 13.52
CA SER A 113 -3.21 -28.97 13.78
C SER A 113 -2.32 -28.75 12.56
N GLY A 114 -2.91 -28.73 11.37
CA GLY A 114 -2.17 -28.66 10.11
C GLY A 114 -1.80 -27.24 9.76
N TYR A 115 -0.68 -27.09 9.07
CA TYR A 115 -0.12 -25.83 8.62
C TYR A 115 0.44 -26.00 7.22
N SER A 116 0.40 -24.94 6.44
CA SER A 116 0.88 -24.94 5.07
C SER A 116 1.48 -23.60 4.71
N LEU A 117 2.73 -23.66 4.28
CA LEU A 117 3.55 -22.52 3.92
C LEU A 117 4.01 -22.70 2.47
N CYS A 118 3.89 -21.66 1.66
CA CYS A 118 4.63 -21.58 0.41
C CYS A 118 5.53 -20.36 0.39
N GLY A 119 6.64 -20.50 -0.32
CA GLY A 119 7.70 -19.52 -0.32
C GLY A 119 8.77 -19.86 -1.34
N CYS A 120 9.85 -19.10 -1.30
CA CYS A 120 11.03 -19.29 -2.11
C CYS A 120 12.29 -19.04 -1.27
N GLY A 121 13.40 -19.59 -1.73
CA GLY A 121 14.70 -19.47 -1.07
C GLY A 121 15.78 -19.97 -2.02
N ILE A 122 16.40 -21.09 -1.66
CA ILE A 122 17.28 -21.84 -2.57
C ILE A 122 16.44 -22.34 -3.75
N GLU A 123 15.31 -22.98 -3.44
CA GLU A 123 14.32 -23.34 -4.46
C GLU A 123 13.50 -22.11 -4.88
N PRO A 124 13.31 -21.88 -6.20
CA PRO A 124 12.55 -20.74 -6.70
C PRO A 124 11.09 -20.69 -6.21
N TYR A 125 10.54 -21.86 -5.89
CA TYR A 125 9.24 -21.99 -5.26
C TYR A 125 9.09 -23.37 -4.63
N PHE A 126 8.55 -23.44 -3.41
CA PHE A 126 8.21 -24.69 -2.75
C PHE A 126 6.92 -24.57 -1.94
N THR A 127 6.40 -25.71 -1.49
CA THR A 127 5.34 -25.80 -0.50
C THR A 127 5.74 -26.77 0.61
N ILE A 128 5.52 -26.34 1.85
CA ILE A 128 5.71 -27.11 3.07
C ILE A 128 4.33 -27.34 3.67
N ASP A 129 4.00 -28.59 3.97
CA ASP A 129 2.83 -28.93 4.78
C ASP A 129 3.30 -29.72 6.02
N PHE A 130 2.78 -29.39 7.20
CA PHE A 130 3.15 -30.06 8.45
C PHE A 130 2.04 -29.95 9.50
N ASP A 131 2.07 -30.82 10.51
CA ASP A 131 1.29 -30.70 11.74
C ASP A 131 2.19 -30.22 12.88
N ALA A 132 1.68 -29.37 13.77
CA ALA A 132 2.35 -29.02 15.03
C ALA A 132 1.36 -29.05 16.20
N ASN A 133 1.82 -29.51 17.37
CA ASN A 133 1.01 -29.54 18.59
C ASN A 133 0.70 -28.13 19.10
N SER A 134 1.71 -27.27 19.07
CA SER A 134 1.56 -25.86 19.44
C SER A 134 2.46 -24.99 18.57
N VAL A 135 2.01 -23.77 18.32
CA VAL A 135 2.79 -22.73 17.64
C VAL A 135 2.82 -21.50 18.50
N THR A 136 4.02 -21.05 18.87
CA THR A 136 4.22 -19.88 19.72
C THR A 136 4.95 -18.80 18.93
N VAL A 137 4.41 -17.58 18.92
CA VAL A 137 5.01 -16.42 18.27
C VAL A 137 5.30 -15.37 19.34
N CYS A 138 6.57 -15.07 19.58
CA CYS A 138 6.98 -14.08 20.57
C CYS A 138 7.80 -12.94 19.93
N TRP A 139 7.61 -11.69 20.37
CA TRP A 139 8.35 -10.52 19.88
C TRP A 139 8.46 -9.43 20.97
N ASP A 140 9.29 -8.42 20.72
CA ASP A 140 9.54 -7.34 21.68
C ASP A 140 9.03 -5.97 21.19
N GLU A 141 9.23 -5.64 19.91
CA GLU A 141 9.03 -4.29 19.37
C GLU A 141 8.33 -4.28 18.02
N TYR A 142 7.66 -3.16 17.74
CA TYR A 142 7.10 -2.81 16.43
C TYR A 142 8.02 -1.79 15.76
N ILE A 143 8.18 -1.87 14.45
CA ILE A 143 9.07 -0.97 13.71
C ILE A 143 8.30 0.14 12.97
N ARG A 144 7.23 -0.17 12.23
CA ARG A 144 6.45 0.79 11.43
C ARG A 144 5.08 0.23 11.02
N LYS A 145 4.23 1.05 10.36
CA LYS A 145 3.02 0.57 9.68
C LYS A 145 3.39 -0.54 8.68
N ALA A 146 2.55 -1.57 8.58
CA ALA A 146 2.68 -2.61 7.56
C ALA A 146 2.80 -1.99 6.15
N TRP A 147 3.53 -2.65 5.26
CA TRP A 147 3.85 -2.08 3.94
C TRP A 147 2.59 -1.76 3.10
N TYR A 148 1.52 -2.55 3.27
CA TYR A 148 0.23 -2.36 2.60
C TYR A 148 -0.60 -1.23 3.23
N GLU A 149 -0.40 -0.90 4.50
CA GLU A 149 -1.02 0.26 5.17
C GLU A 149 -0.39 1.60 4.72
N ARG A 150 0.82 1.54 4.15
CA ARG A 150 1.57 2.71 3.65
C ARG A 150 1.21 3.07 2.21
N ARG A 151 0.48 2.21 1.49
CA ARG A 151 0.04 2.45 0.12
C ARG A 151 -1.45 2.69 0.10
N ARG A 152 -1.88 3.85 -0.38
CA ARG A 152 -3.29 4.14 -0.64
C ARG A 152 -3.49 4.35 -2.12
N GLN A 153 -4.41 3.59 -2.70
CA GLN A 153 -4.83 3.76 -4.09
C GLN A 153 -6.27 4.26 -4.12
N TYR A 154 -6.50 5.35 -4.85
CA TYR A 154 -7.82 5.89 -5.12
C TYR A 154 -8.12 5.80 -6.61
N ARG A 155 -9.39 5.57 -6.95
CA ARG A 155 -9.85 5.51 -8.34
C ARG A 155 -11.07 6.40 -8.50
N HIS A 156 -11.02 7.30 -9.47
CA HIS A 156 -12.09 8.24 -9.77
C HIS A 156 -12.39 8.24 -11.26
N ASN A 157 -13.64 8.49 -11.63
CA ASN A 157 -13.97 8.84 -13.01
C ASN A 157 -13.76 10.35 -13.17
N VAL A 158 -13.02 10.74 -14.21
CA VAL A 158 -12.80 12.14 -14.57
C VAL A 158 -13.06 12.33 -16.05
N VAL A 159 -13.32 13.58 -16.45
CA VAL A 159 -13.52 13.92 -17.86
C VAL A 159 -12.26 14.56 -18.40
N LEU A 160 -11.78 14.03 -19.53
CA LEU A 160 -10.81 14.69 -20.38
C LEU A 160 -11.56 15.45 -21.46
N ARG A 161 -11.38 16.76 -21.53
CA ARG A 161 -11.82 17.55 -22.68
C ARG A 161 -10.79 17.38 -23.78
N THR A 162 -11.21 16.86 -24.93
CA THR A 162 -10.31 16.54 -26.05
C THR A 162 -10.75 17.23 -27.34
N PRO A 163 -9.90 17.30 -28.38
CA PRO A 163 -10.29 17.83 -29.68
C PRO A 163 -11.42 17.05 -30.38
N LYS A 164 -11.68 15.81 -29.96
CA LYS A 164 -12.75 14.95 -30.51
C LYS A 164 -14.04 14.97 -29.69
N GLY A 165 -14.07 15.76 -28.61
CA GLY A 165 -15.14 15.77 -27.62
C GLY A 165 -14.67 15.29 -26.25
N ASP A 166 -15.57 15.36 -25.28
CA ASP A 166 -15.28 14.98 -23.90
C ASP A 166 -15.26 13.45 -23.76
N GLU A 167 -14.26 12.90 -23.09
CA GLU A 167 -14.09 11.47 -22.82
C GLU A 167 -14.00 11.24 -21.31
N THR A 168 -14.79 10.30 -20.79
CA THR A 168 -14.68 9.89 -19.38
C THR A 168 -13.63 8.79 -19.24
N VAL A 169 -12.63 9.02 -18.40
CA VAL A 169 -11.54 8.08 -18.13
C VAL A 169 -11.47 7.75 -16.64
N LYS A 170 -10.86 6.60 -16.31
CA LYS A 170 -10.49 6.29 -14.94
C LYS A 170 -9.15 6.96 -14.61
N LEU A 171 -9.16 7.76 -13.56
CA LEU A 171 -7.97 8.32 -12.92
C LEU A 171 -7.60 7.47 -11.72
N THR A 172 -6.35 7.05 -11.65
CA THR A 172 -5.75 6.34 -10.51
C THR A 172 -4.84 7.31 -9.76
N ILE A 173 -4.94 7.33 -8.43
CA ILE A 173 -4.08 8.11 -7.55
C ILE A 173 -3.41 7.13 -6.59
N ASP A 174 -2.10 6.97 -6.71
CA ASP A 174 -1.27 6.12 -5.85
C ASP A 174 -0.46 6.97 -4.90
N CYS A 175 -0.72 6.84 -3.60
CA CYS A 175 -0.03 7.56 -2.53
C CYS A 175 0.83 6.60 -1.72
N HIS A 176 2.12 6.93 -1.61
CA HIS A 176 3.09 6.21 -0.79
C HIS A 176 3.44 7.06 0.43
N GLU A 177 2.85 6.72 1.57
CA GLU A 177 3.21 7.27 2.88
C GLU A 177 4.50 6.59 3.37
N GLU A 178 5.65 7.05 2.91
CA GLU A 178 6.91 6.72 3.57
C GLU A 178 7.21 7.71 4.69
N VAL A 179 6.55 7.55 5.84
CA VAL A 179 6.99 8.23 7.07
C VAL A 179 8.22 7.50 7.59
N GLY A 180 9.40 8.05 7.35
CA GLY A 180 10.62 7.57 7.98
C GLY A 180 10.60 7.86 9.48
N SER A 181 10.79 6.86 10.32
CA SER A 181 12.00 6.75 11.16
C SER A 181 11.97 5.51 12.07
N CYS A 182 12.93 4.62 11.84
CA CYS A 182 13.75 3.99 12.88
C CYS A 182 15.19 3.98 12.33
N GLY A 183 16.10 4.75 12.95
CA GLY A 183 17.53 4.71 12.66
C GLY A 183 18.03 5.50 11.43
N GLY A 184 18.18 6.82 11.57
CA GLY A 184 19.32 7.52 10.95
C GLY A 184 19.38 7.66 9.42
N SER A 185 18.27 7.89 8.71
CA SER A 185 18.22 8.84 7.58
C SER A 185 16.77 9.06 7.15
N LEU A 186 16.24 10.24 7.46
CA LEU A 186 14.94 10.74 7.02
C LEU A 186 15.14 11.35 5.64
N ASP A 187 14.77 10.69 4.53
CA ASP A 187 14.62 11.41 3.25
C ASP A 187 13.91 10.67 2.11
N ARG A 188 12.87 9.89 2.39
CA ARG A 188 11.93 9.54 1.31
C ARG A 188 10.67 10.38 1.44
N PRO A 189 10.56 11.48 0.68
CA PRO A 189 9.36 12.32 0.71
C PRO A 189 8.17 11.48 0.27
N LEU A 190 6.97 11.87 0.72
CA LEU A 190 5.71 11.38 0.18
C LEU A 190 5.82 11.31 -1.36
N SER A 191 5.41 10.19 -1.94
CA SER A 191 5.35 10.04 -3.38
C SER A 191 3.90 9.83 -3.79
N VAL A 192 3.44 10.66 -4.72
CA VAL A 192 2.08 10.64 -5.25
C VAL A 192 2.15 10.50 -6.76
N ASN A 193 1.48 9.48 -7.29
CA ASN A 193 1.36 9.26 -8.73
C ASN A 193 -0.09 9.39 -9.12
N VAL A 194 -0.38 10.17 -10.17
CA VAL A 194 -1.72 10.35 -10.70
C VAL A 194 -1.71 9.98 -12.16
N GLY A 195 -2.54 9.03 -12.59
CA GLY A 195 -2.49 8.55 -13.97
C GLY A 195 -3.83 8.16 -14.56
N CYS A 196 -3.90 8.22 -15.88
CA CYS A 196 -5.05 7.79 -16.67
C CYS A 196 -4.61 7.22 -18.01
N THR A 197 -5.48 6.43 -18.63
CA THR A 197 -5.30 5.94 -20.00
C THR A 197 -6.07 6.82 -20.98
N TYR A 198 -5.40 7.28 -22.05
CA TYR A 198 -6.02 8.01 -23.15
C TYR A 198 -5.42 7.56 -24.48
N GLY A 199 -6.26 7.30 -25.49
CA GLY A 199 -5.81 6.85 -26.82
C GLY A 199 -4.97 5.56 -26.80
N GLY A 200 -5.25 4.65 -25.85
CA GLY A 200 -4.51 3.39 -25.67
C GLY A 200 -3.11 3.53 -25.05
N ARG A 201 -2.76 4.72 -24.55
CA ARG A 201 -1.50 4.98 -23.84
C ARG A 201 -1.77 5.43 -22.41
N GLU A 202 -0.88 5.05 -21.50
CA GLU A 202 -0.92 5.52 -20.12
C GLU A 202 -0.13 6.82 -19.95
N TYR A 203 -0.68 7.72 -19.15
CA TYR A 203 -0.04 8.97 -18.76
C TYR A 203 0.00 9.03 -17.25
N TRP A 204 1.16 9.38 -16.70
CA TRP A 204 1.41 9.42 -15.25
C TRP A 204 2.08 10.74 -14.87
N GLY A 205 1.44 11.48 -13.97
CA GLY A 205 2.02 12.61 -13.26
C GLY A 205 2.62 12.16 -11.92
N HIS A 206 3.73 12.78 -11.52
CA HIS A 206 4.44 12.48 -10.28
C HIS A 206 4.55 13.73 -9.42
N GLY A 207 4.33 13.56 -8.12
CA GLY A 207 4.35 14.63 -7.15
C GLY A 207 4.89 14.20 -5.80
N ARG A 208 5.25 15.20 -4.99
CA ARG A 208 5.70 15.07 -3.61
C ARG A 208 4.86 15.91 -2.64
N ASP A 209 3.96 16.73 -3.16
CA ASP A 209 3.00 17.48 -2.36
C ASP A 209 1.94 16.54 -1.77
N TYR A 210 1.64 16.73 -0.48
CA TYR A 210 0.66 15.93 0.24
C TYR A 210 -0.77 16.20 -0.20
N LEU A 211 -1.04 17.36 -0.80
CA LEU A 211 -2.32 17.69 -1.42
C LEU A 211 -2.43 17.22 -2.86
N TRP A 212 -1.44 16.47 -3.39
CA TRP A 212 -1.44 15.85 -4.72
C TRP A 212 -1.44 16.86 -5.89
N THR A 213 -1.39 18.16 -5.60
CA THR A 213 -1.66 19.20 -6.60
C THR A 213 -0.59 19.25 -7.69
N ASP A 214 0.65 18.97 -7.32
CA ASP A 214 1.79 18.87 -8.23
C ASP A 214 1.72 17.65 -9.15
N ALA A 215 1.27 16.49 -8.65
CA ALA A 215 1.08 15.28 -9.44
C ALA A 215 -0.02 15.47 -10.51
N PHE A 216 -1.13 16.14 -10.15
CA PHE A 216 -2.18 16.53 -11.11
C PHE A 216 -1.65 17.50 -12.18
N ALA A 217 -0.84 18.47 -11.78
CA ALA A 217 -0.23 19.42 -12.70
C ALA A 217 0.77 18.74 -13.64
N ASP A 218 1.61 17.83 -13.13
CA ASP A 218 2.55 17.06 -13.93
C ASP A 218 1.85 16.12 -14.92
N LEU A 219 0.75 15.47 -14.50
CA LEU A 219 -0.09 14.69 -15.40
C LEU A 219 -0.62 15.56 -16.55
N GLN A 220 -1.16 16.74 -16.24
CA GLN A 220 -1.68 17.66 -17.25
C GLN A 220 -0.60 18.10 -18.26
N LYS A 221 0.66 18.28 -17.85
CA LYS A 221 1.77 18.61 -18.76
C LYS A 221 2.11 17.48 -19.72
N LYS A 222 1.93 16.23 -19.28
CA LYS A 222 2.26 15.02 -20.06
C LYS A 222 1.15 14.59 -20.99
N LEU A 223 -0.10 15.02 -20.74
CA LEU A 223 -1.21 14.77 -21.65
C LEU A 223 -0.96 15.41 -23.03
N PRO A 224 -1.47 14.81 -24.12
CA PRO A 224 -1.30 15.37 -25.46
C PRO A 224 -1.86 16.80 -25.59
N GLN A 225 -1.30 17.57 -26.51
CA GLN A 225 -1.78 18.92 -26.79
C GLN A 225 -3.30 18.92 -27.09
N GLY A 226 -4.03 19.83 -26.45
CA GLY A 226 -5.48 19.95 -26.60
C GLY A 226 -6.29 18.98 -25.73
N VAL A 227 -5.63 18.12 -24.93
CA VAL A 227 -6.28 17.27 -23.93
C VAL A 227 -6.18 17.91 -22.56
N VAL A 228 -7.32 18.20 -21.94
CA VAL A 228 -7.39 18.90 -20.66
C VAL A 228 -8.10 18.03 -19.63
N LEU A 229 -7.45 17.81 -18.49
CA LEU A 229 -8.04 17.19 -17.31
C LEU A 229 -9.04 18.17 -16.67
N THR A 230 -10.33 17.81 -16.70
CA THR A 230 -11.40 18.64 -16.15
C THR A 230 -11.93 18.07 -14.85
N CYS A 231 -11.66 18.77 -13.75
CA CYS A 231 -12.18 18.44 -12.43
C CYS A 231 -12.18 19.68 -11.51
N CYS A 232 -12.77 19.57 -10.32
CA CYS A 232 -12.87 20.67 -9.36
C CYS A 232 -11.51 21.21 -8.93
N LEU A 233 -10.46 20.37 -8.86
CA LEU A 233 -9.10 20.83 -8.57
C LEU A 233 -8.52 21.72 -9.68
N THR A 234 -8.80 21.40 -10.96
CA THR A 234 -8.31 22.18 -12.11
C THR A 234 -9.22 23.37 -12.46
N CYS A 235 -10.35 23.49 -11.76
CA CYS A 235 -11.33 24.54 -11.96
C CYS A 235 -10.92 25.83 -11.23
N ARG A 236 -11.17 27.00 -11.84
CA ARG A 236 -10.98 28.31 -11.21
C ARG A 236 -11.92 28.59 -10.04
N HIS A 237 -13.03 27.85 -9.96
CA HIS A 237 -13.99 27.96 -8.87
C HIS A 237 -13.64 27.09 -7.66
N GLY A 238 -12.69 26.15 -7.82
CA GLY A 238 -12.21 25.28 -6.75
C GLY A 238 -11.06 25.93 -5.98
N ASN A 239 -11.33 26.35 -4.75
CA ASN A 239 -10.34 26.97 -3.87
C ASN A 239 -9.98 26.03 -2.72
N LEU A 240 -8.72 26.05 -2.29
CA LEU A 240 -8.24 25.34 -1.11
C LEU A 240 -8.64 26.08 0.18
N CYS A 241 -8.54 25.39 1.31
CA CYS A 241 -8.81 26.00 2.61
C CYS A 241 -7.62 26.90 3.04
N PRO A 242 -7.85 28.18 3.37
CA PRO A 242 -6.78 29.10 3.73
C PRO A 242 -6.12 28.82 5.09
N VAL A 243 -6.78 28.09 5.99
CA VAL A 243 -6.28 27.77 7.35
C VAL A 243 -5.82 26.33 7.54
N GLY A 244 -6.06 25.45 6.57
CA GLY A 244 -5.69 24.05 6.64
C GLY A 244 -6.42 23.22 5.59
N SER A 245 -5.70 22.73 4.59
CA SER A 245 -6.27 21.91 3.52
C SER A 245 -6.37 20.46 3.94
N ILE A 246 -7.53 19.86 3.70
CA ILE A 246 -7.71 18.41 3.78
C ILE A 246 -7.41 17.83 2.39
N ILE A 247 -6.75 16.68 2.35
CA ILE A 247 -6.47 15.96 1.12
C ILE A 247 -7.79 15.67 0.39
N ASN A 248 -7.81 15.86 -0.93
CA ASN A 248 -8.98 15.65 -1.79
C ASN A 248 -10.18 16.56 -1.44
N GLU A 249 -9.93 17.74 -0.86
CA GLU A 249 -10.96 18.73 -0.54
C GLU A 249 -10.73 20.06 -1.26
N VAL A 250 -11.75 20.53 -1.96
CA VAL A 250 -11.81 21.86 -2.57
C VAL A 250 -13.17 22.49 -2.31
N PHE A 251 -13.20 23.82 -2.22
CA PHE A 251 -14.41 24.60 -2.00
C PHE A 251 -14.85 25.25 -3.30
N CYS A 252 -16.08 24.95 -3.72
CA CYS A 252 -16.67 25.60 -4.88
C CYS A 252 -17.20 26.99 -4.50
N THR A 253 -16.65 28.02 -5.13
CA THR A 253 -16.98 29.43 -4.88
C THR A 253 -17.46 30.12 -6.17
N LYS A 254 -18.20 29.41 -7.02
CA LYS A 254 -18.66 29.91 -8.33
C LYS A 254 -19.56 31.14 -8.25
N ASP A 255 -20.27 31.26 -7.13
CA ASP A 255 -21.24 32.30 -6.77
C ASP A 255 -20.63 33.40 -5.89
N VAL A 256 -19.32 33.34 -5.63
CA VAL A 256 -18.60 34.26 -4.72
C VAL A 256 -17.48 34.95 -5.47
N ALA A 257 -17.34 36.26 -5.26
CA ALA A 257 -16.21 37.03 -5.76
C ALA A 257 -14.99 36.82 -4.83
N VAL A 258 -14.03 36.01 -5.28
CA VAL A 258 -12.77 35.75 -4.56
C VAL A 258 -11.65 36.54 -5.23
N THR A 259 -11.05 37.49 -4.52
CA THR A 259 -9.96 38.35 -5.04
C THR A 259 -8.66 38.17 -4.27
N LYS A 260 -8.72 37.60 -3.07
CA LYS A 260 -7.60 37.33 -2.19
C LYS A 260 -7.91 36.17 -1.26
N LYS A 261 -6.86 35.58 -0.67
CA LYS A 261 -6.95 34.45 0.26
C LYS A 261 -7.96 34.66 1.41
N SER A 262 -8.00 35.86 2.00
CA SER A 262 -8.87 36.15 3.16
C SER A 262 -10.36 36.11 2.85
N ASP A 263 -10.75 36.24 1.57
CA ASP A 263 -12.17 36.20 1.17
C ASP A 263 -12.76 34.79 1.37
N LEU A 264 -11.91 33.77 1.53
CA LEU A 264 -12.31 32.37 1.71
C LEU A 264 -12.57 31.98 3.17
N PHE A 265 -12.17 32.79 4.16
CA PHE A 265 -12.24 32.38 5.58
C PHE A 265 -13.66 32.04 6.01
N PHE A 266 -14.63 32.91 5.74
CA PHE A 266 -16.02 32.64 6.09
C PHE A 266 -16.53 31.33 5.48
N TYR A 267 -16.27 31.12 4.18
CA TYR A 267 -16.78 29.96 3.43
C TYR A 267 -16.11 28.62 3.75
N THR A 268 -14.97 28.65 4.45
CA THR A 268 -14.19 27.46 4.80
C THR A 268 -14.27 27.11 6.29
N GLU A 269 -14.55 28.10 7.14
CA GLU A 269 -14.62 27.97 8.59
C GLU A 269 -16.05 27.93 9.16
N ASP A 270 -17.03 28.54 8.49
CA ASP A 270 -18.44 28.34 8.86
C ASP A 270 -18.88 26.92 8.47
N GLU A 271 -19.41 26.16 9.44
CA GLU A 271 -19.76 24.75 9.22
C GLU A 271 -20.81 24.56 8.11
N GLY A 272 -21.78 25.47 8.01
CA GLY A 272 -22.85 25.40 7.03
C GLY A 272 -22.35 25.70 5.62
N GLU A 273 -21.57 26.77 5.46
CA GLU A 273 -20.95 27.11 4.18
C GLU A 273 -19.94 26.05 3.74
N ARG A 274 -19.11 25.56 4.66
CA ARG A 274 -18.12 24.51 4.40
C ARG A 274 -18.81 23.25 3.87
N ALA A 275 -19.86 22.79 4.55
CA ALA A 275 -20.62 21.61 4.13
C ALA A 275 -21.30 21.80 2.76
N ALA A 276 -21.85 22.99 2.49
CA ALA A 276 -22.50 23.28 1.21
C ALA A 276 -21.51 23.35 0.03
N ARG A 277 -20.27 23.79 0.28
CA ARG A 277 -19.29 24.13 -0.76
C ARG A 277 -18.21 23.07 -0.96
N THR A 278 -17.99 22.19 0.01
CA THR A 278 -16.97 21.15 -0.08
C THR A 278 -17.23 20.21 -1.26
N ARG A 279 -16.19 19.93 -2.02
CA ARG A 279 -16.18 19.03 -3.17
C ARG A 279 -14.89 18.22 -3.14
N GLN A 280 -14.92 17.07 -3.79
CA GLN A 280 -13.70 16.29 -4.03
C GLN A 280 -12.96 16.81 -5.26
N TYR A 281 -11.65 16.61 -5.33
CA TYR A 281 -10.82 17.09 -6.45
C TYR A 281 -11.35 16.61 -7.80
N CYS A 282 -11.69 15.33 -7.89
CA CYS A 282 -12.07 14.65 -9.12
C CYS A 282 -13.56 14.85 -9.49
N CYS A 283 -14.32 15.63 -8.73
CA CYS A 283 -15.68 16.00 -9.14
C CYS A 283 -15.64 16.89 -10.39
N LEU A 284 -16.69 16.86 -11.19
CA LEU A 284 -16.91 17.81 -12.28
C LEU A 284 -18.28 18.45 -12.09
N CYS A 285 -18.37 19.75 -12.37
CA CYS A 285 -19.63 20.47 -12.40
C CYS A 285 -19.82 21.16 -13.76
N GLU A 286 -21.06 21.50 -14.09
CA GLU A 286 -21.43 22.14 -15.35
C GLU A 286 -20.76 23.50 -15.54
N ASP A 287 -20.49 24.22 -14.44
CA ASP A 287 -19.85 25.54 -14.44
C ASP A 287 -18.31 25.46 -14.52
N TYR A 288 -17.75 24.31 -14.91
CA TYR A 288 -16.30 24.15 -14.98
C TYR A 288 -15.65 25.19 -15.91
N GLN A 289 -14.68 25.90 -15.37
CA GLN A 289 -13.78 26.76 -16.13
C GLN A 289 -12.34 26.56 -15.66
N PRO A 290 -11.35 26.51 -16.56
CA PRO A 290 -9.96 26.25 -16.20
C PRO A 290 -9.35 27.41 -15.41
N GLN A 291 -8.38 27.10 -14.55
CA GLN A 291 -7.54 28.10 -13.89
C GLN A 291 -6.65 28.85 -14.91
N ALA A 292 -6.50 30.17 -14.74
CA ALA A 292 -5.67 31.04 -15.59
C ALA A 292 -5.21 32.30 -14.82
N ASP A 293 -4.16 33.00 -15.28
CA ASP A 293 -3.59 34.18 -14.59
C ASP A 293 -4.58 35.32 -14.34
N GLY A 294 -5.59 35.47 -15.21
CA GLY A 294 -6.57 36.55 -15.13
C GLY A 294 -7.65 36.35 -14.06
N PHE A 295 -7.61 35.25 -13.31
CA PHE A 295 -8.62 34.96 -12.28
C PHE A 295 -7.95 34.45 -11.01
N PHE A 296 -8.18 35.14 -9.89
CA PHE A 296 -7.63 34.71 -8.61
C PHE A 296 -8.27 33.38 -8.19
N THR A 297 -7.45 32.35 -8.03
CA THR A 297 -7.82 31.06 -7.45
C THR A 297 -6.79 30.72 -6.38
N TYR A 298 -7.23 30.50 -5.14
CA TYR A 298 -6.36 30.03 -4.08
C TYR A 298 -6.16 28.51 -4.23
N SER A 299 -5.20 28.14 -5.08
CA SER A 299 -4.82 26.77 -5.37
C SER A 299 -3.36 26.73 -5.81
N ASP A 300 -2.63 25.70 -5.40
CA ASP A 300 -1.24 25.49 -5.83
C ASP A 300 -1.15 24.84 -7.23
N TYR A 301 -2.27 24.34 -7.78
CA TYR A 301 -2.31 23.66 -9.08
C TYR A 301 -1.76 24.51 -10.23
N LEU A 302 -2.29 25.73 -10.44
CA LEU A 302 -1.82 26.59 -11.55
C LEU A 302 -0.34 26.99 -11.41
N PRO A 303 0.16 27.37 -10.21
CA PRO A 303 1.59 27.52 -9.98
C PRO A 303 2.42 26.29 -10.36
N TYR A 304 2.00 25.07 -9.95
CA TYR A 304 2.71 23.84 -10.33
C TYR A 304 2.62 23.56 -11.83
N LEU A 305 1.48 23.84 -12.47
CA LEU A 305 1.27 23.65 -13.90
C LEU A 305 2.23 24.53 -14.74
N LYS A 306 2.63 25.68 -14.20
CA LYS A 306 3.55 26.62 -14.85
C LYS A 306 5.02 26.38 -14.58
N LYS A 307 5.36 25.70 -13.48
CA LYS A 307 6.76 25.34 -13.17
C LYS A 307 7.26 24.33 -14.21
N GLY A 308 8.13 24.78 -15.12
CA GLY A 308 8.84 23.92 -16.08
C GLY A 308 10.04 23.27 -15.41
#